data_AF-A0A2E0U6L1-F1
#
_entry.id   AF-A0A2E0U6L1-F1
#
_cell.length_a   1.000
_cell.length_b   1.000
_cell.length_c   1.000
_cell.angle_alpha   90.00
_cell.angle_beta   90.00
_cell.angle_gamma   90.00
#
_symmetry.space_group_name_H-M   'P 1'
#
loop_
_entity.id
_entity.type
_entity.pdbx_description
1 polymer ?
#
loop_
_entity_poly.entity_id
_entity_poly.type
_entity_poly.pdbx_seq_one_letter_code
_entity_poly.pdbx_strand_id
1 'polypeptide(L)'
;WVVDPEEEPDTETNCGTDFQEIRLERDNNTLVYFSQWSGAEEEARSDVNVMHSVQGELLPTIILQYDGEMRLDDTGQLVQWALFMPDDDHYYWSRLDWPTGRRTAMRVRCPDTVMIG
;
A
#
# COMPACT_ATOMS: atom_id res chain seq x y z
N TRP A 1 11.78 -5.15 7.79
CA TRP A 1 10.40 -5.41 7.34
C TRP A 1 10.34 -5.81 5.85
N VAL A 2 11.33 -6.57 5.36
CA VAL A 2 11.26 -7.21 4.04
C VAL A 2 11.05 -8.68 4.33
N VAL A 3 10.00 -9.25 3.78
CA VAL A 3 9.58 -10.61 4.04
C VAL A 3 9.77 -11.40 2.75
N ASP A 4 10.37 -12.58 2.84
CA ASP A 4 10.43 -13.49 1.69
C ASP A 4 9.02 -14.03 1.40
N PRO A 5 8.65 -14.23 0.12
CA PRO A 5 7.28 -14.50 -0.33
C PRO A 5 6.60 -15.72 0.34
N GLU A 6 7.37 -16.58 0.99
CA GLU A 6 6.93 -17.81 1.66
C GLU A 6 6.42 -17.62 3.10
N GLU A 7 6.61 -16.46 3.74
CA GLU A 7 5.92 -16.21 5.02
C GLU A 7 4.41 -16.02 4.76
N GLU A 8 3.64 -16.95 5.32
CA GLU A 8 2.18 -16.86 5.35
C GLU A 8 1.75 -15.54 6.00
N PRO A 9 0.66 -14.93 5.50
CA PRO A 9 0.20 -13.66 6.04
C PRO A 9 -0.11 -13.80 7.52
N ASP A 10 0.28 -12.80 8.32
CA ASP A 10 -0.22 -12.67 9.67
C ASP A 10 -1.72 -12.39 9.57
N THR A 11 -2.53 -13.41 9.85
CA THR A 11 -4.00 -13.36 9.72
C THR A 11 -4.67 -12.72 10.94
N GLU A 12 -3.91 -12.36 11.99
CA GLU A 12 -4.48 -11.69 13.14
C GLU A 12 -4.63 -10.19 12.89
N THR A 13 -5.86 -9.77 12.60
CA THR A 13 -6.28 -8.37 12.55
C THR A 13 -6.22 -7.74 13.95
N ASN A 14 -5.05 -7.27 14.39
CA ASN A 14 -4.93 -6.54 15.65
C ASN A 14 -5.22 -5.04 15.48
N CYS A 15 -6.50 -4.69 15.29
CA CYS A 15 -6.97 -3.31 15.30
C CYS A 15 -6.98 -2.64 16.68
N GLY A 16 -6.38 -3.28 17.69
CA GLY A 16 -6.41 -2.78 19.06
C GLY A 16 -5.55 -1.53 19.25
N THR A 17 -4.25 -1.63 18.95
CA THR A 17 -3.29 -0.57 19.29
C THR A 17 -2.22 -0.31 18.25
N ASP A 18 -2.05 -1.17 17.24
CA ASP A 18 -1.00 -1.05 16.23
C ASP A 18 -1.58 -1.36 14.84
N PHE A 19 -2.29 -0.39 14.29
CA PHE A 19 -2.96 -0.50 12.99
C PHE A 19 -2.62 0.68 12.09
N GLN A 20 -2.75 0.48 10.78
CA GLN A 20 -2.63 1.53 9.78
C GLN A 20 -4.01 1.77 9.16
N GLU A 21 -4.50 3.00 9.26
CA GLU A 21 -5.65 3.44 8.48
C GLU A 21 -5.19 3.80 7.07
N ILE A 22 -5.95 3.36 6.07
CA ILE A 22 -5.72 3.65 4.67
C ILE A 22 -7.04 4.10 4.05
N ARG A 23 -7.02 5.19 3.30
CA ARG A 23 -8.19 5.70 2.55
C ARG A 23 -7.76 6.22 1.18
N LEU A 24 -8.65 6.11 0.20
CA LEU A 24 -8.50 6.73 -1.11
C LEU A 24 -9.62 7.74 -1.32
N GLU A 25 -9.25 8.95 -1.71
CA GLU A 25 -10.20 10.00 -2.06
C GLU A 25 -9.90 10.57 -3.43
N ARG A 26 -10.92 11.16 -4.05
CA ARG A 26 -10.74 11.90 -5.30
C ARG A 26 -10.61 13.39 -5.00
N ASP A 27 -9.42 13.94 -5.23
CA ASP A 27 -9.15 15.38 -5.18
C ASP A 27 -8.85 15.90 -6.59
N ASN A 28 -9.65 16.86 -7.07
CA ASN A 28 -9.47 17.49 -8.39
C ASN A 28 -9.26 16.50 -9.57
N ASN A 29 -9.99 15.38 -9.54
CA ASN A 29 -9.91 14.29 -10.53
C ASN A 29 -8.62 13.44 -10.48
N THR A 30 -7.78 13.63 -9.47
CA THR A 30 -6.68 12.75 -9.09
C THR A 30 -7.14 11.85 -7.95
N LEU A 31 -6.79 10.57 -8.02
CA LEU A 31 -6.98 9.66 -6.87
C LEU A 31 -5.82 9.89 -5.91
N VAL A 32 -6.12 10.16 -4.64
CA VAL A 32 -5.14 10.44 -3.60
C VAL A 32 -5.22 9.36 -2.55
N TYR A 33 -4.09 8.77 -2.23
CA TYR A 33 -3.91 7.82 -1.14
C TYR A 33 -3.51 8.56 0.12
N PHE A 34 -4.13 8.16 1.22
CA PHE A 34 -3.76 8.60 2.55
C PHE A 34 -3.52 7.41 3.45
N SER A 35 -2.55 7.54 4.36
CA SER A 35 -2.37 6.56 5.43
C SER A 35 -1.83 7.13 6.72
N GLN A 36 -2.30 6.60 7.84
CA GLN A 36 -1.88 7.02 9.16
C GLN A 36 -1.75 5.79 10.07
N TRP A 37 -0.63 5.71 10.78
CA TRP A 37 -0.46 4.71 11.84
C TRP A 37 -1.18 5.15 13.10
N SER A 38 -1.70 4.19 13.86
CA SER A 38 -2.31 4.45 15.17
C SER A 38 -1.33 5.22 16.07
N GLY A 39 -1.77 6.37 16.57
CA GLY A 39 -0.94 7.26 17.40
C GLY A 39 0.03 8.16 16.64
N ALA A 40 0.09 8.10 15.30
CA ALA A 40 0.85 9.07 14.52
C ALA A 40 0.14 10.43 14.49
N GLU A 41 0.89 11.52 14.64
CA GLU A 41 0.35 12.88 14.56
C GLU A 41 0.11 13.33 13.11
N GLU A 42 0.81 12.71 12.15
CA GLU A 42 0.80 13.08 10.74
C GLU A 42 0.24 11.94 9.87
N GLU A 43 -0.55 12.33 8.87
CA GLU A 43 -1.05 11.45 7.83
C GLU A 43 -0.14 11.55 6.60
N ALA A 44 0.30 10.40 6.08
CA ALA A 44 1.02 10.34 4.83
C ALA A 44 0.05 10.48 3.65
N ARG A 45 0.43 11.26 2.63
CA ARG A 45 -0.35 11.52 1.42
C ARG A 45 0.46 11.13 0.18
N SER A 46 -0.22 10.67 -0.87
CA SER A 46 0.40 10.46 -2.17
C SER A 46 -0.62 10.48 -3.31
N ASP A 47 -0.25 11.08 -4.44
CA ASP A 47 -1.03 10.97 -5.68
C ASP A 47 -0.87 9.56 -6.27
N VAL A 48 -2.00 8.92 -6.59
CA VAL A 48 -2.04 7.54 -7.10
C VAL A 48 -1.89 7.51 -8.61
N ASN A 49 -0.88 6.78 -9.08
CA ASN A 49 -0.75 6.33 -10.45
C ASN A 49 -1.43 4.96 -10.58
N VAL A 50 -2.60 4.93 -11.22
CA VAL A 50 -3.36 3.67 -11.40
C VAL A 50 -2.76 2.86 -12.55
N MET A 51 -2.33 1.63 -12.30
CA MET A 51 -2.15 0.64 -13.37
C MET A 51 -3.43 -0.17 -13.58
N HIS A 52 -3.87 -0.28 -14.84
CA HIS A 52 -5.00 -1.11 -15.22
C HIS A 52 -4.65 -2.60 -15.15
N SER A 53 -5.65 -3.40 -14.76
CA SER A 53 -5.67 -4.86 -14.79
C SER A 53 -5.08 -5.43 -16.09
N VAL A 54 -4.05 -6.28 -15.97
CA VAL A 54 -3.54 -7.04 -17.11
C VAL A 54 -4.28 -8.38 -17.13
N GLN A 55 -5.02 -8.66 -18.21
CA GLN A 55 -5.46 -10.01 -18.59
C GLN A 55 -6.15 -10.87 -17.51
N GLY A 56 -7.25 -10.38 -16.93
CA GLY A 56 -8.22 -11.25 -16.24
C GLY A 56 -7.91 -11.60 -14.78
N GLU A 57 -6.78 -11.14 -14.24
CA GLU A 57 -6.55 -11.12 -12.78
C GLU A 57 -6.61 -9.67 -12.28
N LEU A 58 -7.66 -9.38 -11.49
CA LEU A 58 -7.89 -8.11 -10.84
C LEU A 58 -7.22 -8.13 -9.47
N LEU A 59 -5.94 -7.82 -9.38
CA LEU A 59 -5.44 -7.20 -8.15
C LEU A 59 -5.29 -5.71 -8.44
N PRO A 60 -6.15 -4.84 -7.87
CA PRO A 60 -5.98 -3.41 -8.03
C PRO A 60 -4.60 -3.04 -7.47
N THR A 61 -3.69 -2.69 -8.37
CA THR A 61 -2.34 -2.28 -8.00
C THR A 61 -2.29 -0.77 -8.02
N ILE A 62 -2.26 -0.17 -6.83
CA ILE A 62 -2.06 1.26 -6.69
C ILE A 62 -0.56 1.50 -6.68
N ILE A 63 -0.05 2.22 -7.67
CA ILE A 63 1.33 2.68 -7.67
C ILE A 63 1.35 4.08 -7.13
N LEU A 64 2.17 4.30 -6.12
CA LEU A 64 2.32 5.61 -5.52
C LEU A 64 3.76 5.89 -5.18
N GLN A 65 4.04 7.17 -5.02
CA GLN A 65 5.31 7.67 -4.52
C GLN A 65 4.97 8.67 -3.41
N TYR A 66 5.31 8.33 -2.16
CA TYR A 66 4.94 9.16 -1.01
C TYR A 66 5.44 10.60 -1.16
N ASP A 67 4.61 11.56 -0.75
CA ASP A 67 5.00 12.97 -0.71
C ASP A 67 6.22 13.11 0.23
N GLY A 68 7.31 13.70 -0.27
CA GLY A 68 8.57 13.80 0.48
C GLY A 68 9.43 12.53 0.51
N GLU A 69 9.08 11.50 -0.27
CA GLU A 69 9.97 10.37 -0.52
C GLU A 69 11.25 10.86 -1.20
N MET A 70 12.39 10.58 -0.56
CA MET A 70 13.73 10.97 -1.03
C MET A 70 14.65 9.76 -1.25
N ARG A 71 14.18 8.55 -0.90
CA ARG A 71 14.97 7.34 -1.13
C ARG A 71 15.08 7.10 -2.63
N LEU A 72 16.28 6.76 -3.06
CA LEU A 72 16.56 6.35 -4.44
C LEU A 72 16.65 4.83 -4.53
N ASP A 73 16.21 4.28 -5.65
CA ASP A 73 16.52 2.92 -6.05
C ASP A 73 17.94 2.80 -6.63
N ASP A 74 18.32 1.57 -7.00
CA ASP A 74 19.65 1.26 -7.55
C ASP A 74 19.91 1.91 -8.91
N THR A 75 18.89 2.47 -9.57
CA THR A 75 18.99 3.21 -10.83
C THR A 75 19.06 4.73 -10.62
N GLY A 76 18.94 5.20 -9.37
CA GLY A 76 18.92 6.61 -9.02
C GLY A 76 17.56 7.29 -9.21
N GLN A 77 16.48 6.51 -9.37
CA GLN A 77 15.11 7.03 -9.40
C GLN A 77 14.49 7.00 -8.00
N LEU A 78 13.48 7.84 -7.75
CA LEU A 78 12.80 7.85 -6.47
C LEU A 78 12.00 6.55 -6.28
N VAL A 79 12.03 6.01 -5.07
CA VAL A 79 11.34 4.76 -4.74
C VAL A 79 9.85 4.88 -4.99
N GLN A 80 9.31 3.92 -5.74
CA GLN A 80 7.89 3.77 -5.99
C GLN A 80 7.35 2.52 -5.30
N TRP A 81 6.15 2.62 -4.77
CA TRP A 81 5.46 1.58 -4.03
C TRP A 81 4.23 1.11 -4.79
N ALA A 82 4.04 -0.21 -4.84
CA ALA A 82 2.86 -0.86 -5.36
C ALA A 82 2.09 -1.50 -4.19
N LEU A 83 0.85 -1.07 -3.98
CA LEU A 83 -0.10 -1.72 -3.09
C LEU A 83 -0.76 -2.87 -3.84
N PHE A 84 -0.72 -4.06 -3.28
CA PHE A 84 -1.47 -5.22 -3.77
C PHE A 84 -2.51 -5.61 -2.75
N MET A 85 -3.73 -5.83 -3.21
CA MET A 85 -4.85 -6.31 -2.39
C MET A 85 -5.34 -7.64 -2.93
N PRO A 86 -4.86 -8.79 -2.41
CA PRO A 86 -5.31 -10.11 -2.87
C PRO A 86 -6.80 -10.36 -2.64
N ASP A 87 -7.41 -9.70 -1.67
CA ASP A 87 -8.84 -9.75 -1.34
C ASP A 87 -9.31 -8.41 -0.72
N ASP A 88 -10.49 -8.40 -0.10
CA ASP A 88 -11.15 -7.17 0.38
C ASP A 88 -10.52 -6.57 1.65
N ASP A 89 -9.81 -7.38 2.43
CA ASP A 89 -9.28 -7.04 3.74
C ASP A 89 -7.76 -7.22 3.85
N HIS A 90 -7.11 -7.93 2.96
CA HIS A 90 -5.67 -8.12 2.99
C HIS A 90 -4.96 -7.23 1.98
N TYR A 91 -3.79 -6.74 2.36
CA TYR A 91 -2.92 -5.99 1.47
C TYR A 91 -1.44 -6.15 1.80
N TYR A 92 -0.58 -5.88 0.83
CA TYR A 92 0.85 -5.76 1.06
C TYR A 92 1.47 -4.73 0.13
N TRP A 93 2.63 -4.23 0.51
CA TRP A 93 3.42 -3.30 -0.28
C TRP A 93 4.58 -4.01 -0.96
N SER A 94 4.85 -3.66 -2.21
CA SER A 94 6.10 -3.99 -2.89
C SER A 94 6.74 -2.70 -3.36
N ARG A 95 8.07 -2.62 -3.32
CA ARG A 95 8.74 -1.59 -4.13
C ARG A 95 8.87 -2.06 -5.57
N LEU A 96 8.83 -1.13 -6.52
CA LEU A 96 8.99 -1.48 -7.94
C LEU A 96 10.42 -1.91 -8.29
N ASP A 97 11.41 -1.46 -7.53
CA ASP A 97 12.82 -1.85 -7.70
C ASP A 97 13.17 -3.17 -7.02
N TRP A 98 12.25 -3.75 -6.25
CA TRP A 98 12.48 -5.05 -5.65
C TRP A 98 12.39 -6.18 -6.69
N PRO A 99 13.19 -7.26 -6.52
CA PRO A 99 13.00 -8.49 -7.28
C PRO A 99 11.56 -8.98 -7.21
N THR A 100 11.05 -9.53 -8.32
CA THR A 100 9.69 -10.05 -8.41
C THR A 100 9.35 -10.96 -7.22
N GLY A 101 8.22 -10.70 -6.56
CA GLY A 101 7.75 -11.46 -5.41
C GLY A 101 8.24 -10.97 -4.05
N ARG A 102 9.25 -10.08 -3.99
CA ARG A 102 9.59 -9.44 -2.72
C ARG A 102 8.51 -8.44 -2.32
N ARG A 103 8.11 -8.51 -1.05
CA ARG A 103 7.05 -7.68 -0.49
C ARG A 103 7.30 -7.40 0.99
N THR A 104 6.55 -6.45 1.53
CA THR A 104 6.34 -6.38 2.98
C THR A 104 5.53 -7.58 3.43
N ALA A 105 5.52 -7.83 4.75
CA ALA A 105 4.51 -8.71 5.33
C ALA A 105 3.11 -8.28 4.87
N MET A 106 2.23 -9.26 4.65
CA MET A 106 0.82 -8.98 4.42
C MET A 106 0.21 -8.36 5.68
N ARG A 107 -0.72 -7.44 5.47
CA ARG A 107 -1.44 -6.70 6.50
C ARG A 107 -2.93 -6.94 6.30
N VAL A 108 -3.67 -6.98 7.39
CA VAL A 108 -5.13 -7.03 7.38
C VAL A 108 -5.69 -5.66 7.73
N ARG A 109 -6.68 -5.23 6.95
CA ARG A 109 -7.43 -3.99 7.12
C ARG A 109 -8.39 -4.14 8.29
N CYS A 110 -8.56 -3.06 9.04
CA CYS A 110 -9.60 -3.00 10.05
C CYS A 110 -10.99 -2.93 9.40
N PRO A 111 -11.93 -3.82 9.78
CA PRO A 111 -13.29 -3.79 9.28
C PRO A 111 -13.99 -2.55 9.83
N ASP A 112 -13.93 -1.45 9.08
CA ASP A 112 -14.79 -0.24 9.14
C ASP A 112 -14.18 0.95 8.35
N THR A 113 -12.90 0.88 7.93
CA THR A 113 -12.24 1.97 7.19
C THR A 113 -12.60 1.92 5.71
N VAL A 114 -13.68 2.58 5.27
CA VAL A 114 -14.11 2.63 3.84
C VAL A 114 -12.94 3.02 2.91
N MET A 115 -12.64 2.19 1.91
CA MET A 115 -11.52 2.42 0.97
C MET A 115 -11.79 3.52 -0.05
N ILE A 116 -13.05 3.81 -0.36
CA ILE A 116 -13.45 4.84 -1.34
C ILE A 116 -14.64 5.61 -0.75
N GLY A 117 -14.39 6.87 -0.39
CA GLY A 117 -15.40 7.89 -0.11
C GLY A 117 -15.50 8.88 -1.26
#